data_AF-A0A6N9TP55-F1
#
_entry.id   AF-A0A6N9TP55-F1
#
_cell.length_a   1.000
_cell.length_b   1.000
_cell.length_c   1.000
_cell.angle_alpha   90.00
_cell.angle_beta   90.00
_cell.angle_gamma   90.00
#
_symmetry.space_group_name_H-M   'P 1'
#
loop_
_entity.id
_entity.type
_entity.pdbx_description
1 polymer ?
#
loop_
_entity_poly.entity_id
_entity_poly.type
_entity_poly.pdbx_seq_one_letter_code
_entity_poly.pdbx_strand_id
1 'polypeptide(L)'
;MFEIALIAVIATILNALTVEFHCRLQTRHIAKQRTVSNLIKHYLLMLPFILGMLLFLSVIQTKINQLGISSIKESLLLLGLVVLFLSPFIYIMDWRYPGLVSKMENWRKGVSD
;
A
#
# COMPACT_ATOMS: atom_id res chain seq x y z
N MET A 1 -22.99 1.97 8.74
CA MET A 1 -21.85 1.74 9.66
C MET A 1 -21.22 0.36 9.48
N PHE A 2 -21.99 -0.74 9.60
CA PHE A 2 -21.45 -2.10 9.40
C PHE A 2 -20.83 -2.31 8.01
N GLU A 3 -21.48 -1.84 6.94
CA GLU A 3 -20.94 -1.94 5.57
C GLU A 3 -19.55 -1.30 5.42
N ILE A 4 -19.36 -0.11 5.98
CA ILE A 4 -18.08 0.63 5.92
C ILE A 4 -16.99 -0.14 6.66
N ALA A 5 -17.31 -0.66 7.84
CA ALA A 5 -16.39 -1.49 8.60
C ALA A 5 -16.01 -2.77 7.83
N LEU A 6 -16.98 -3.44 7.21
CA LEU A 6 -16.75 -4.64 6.41
C LEU A 6 -15.87 -4.35 5.19
N ILE A 7 -16.15 -3.27 4.44
CA ILE A 7 -15.33 -2.83 3.30
C ILE A 7 -13.89 -2.56 3.77
N ALA A 8 -13.72 -1.85 4.89
CA ALA A 8 -12.41 -1.53 5.43
C ALA A 8 -11.61 -2.78 5.82
N VAL A 9 -12.25 -3.74 6.48
CA VAL A 9 -11.62 -5.02 6.85
C VAL A 9 -11.20 -5.80 5.61
N ILE A 10 -12.09 -5.98 4.64
CA ILE A 10 -11.79 -6.70 3.41
C ILE A 10 -10.66 -6.01 2.64
N ALA A 11 -10.73 -4.68 2.49
CA ALA A 11 -9.70 -3.89 1.81
C ALA A 11 -8.35 -4.01 2.52
N THR A 12 -8.33 -4.03 3.86
CA THR A 12 -7.10 -4.17 4.64
C THR A 12 -6.48 -5.56 4.47
N ILE A 13 -7.29 -6.62 4.47
CA ILE A 13 -6.82 -7.99 4.20
C ILE A 13 -6.24 -8.10 2.78
N LEU A 14 -6.96 -7.59 1.78
CA LEU A 14 -6.48 -7.58 0.39
C LEU A 14 -5.20 -6.75 0.24
N ASN A 15 -5.12 -5.61 0.93
CA ASN A 15 -3.91 -4.80 0.95
C ASN A 15 -2.75 -5.55 1.59
N ALA A 16 -2.94 -6.22 2.72
CA ALA A 16 -1.90 -7.03 3.36
C ALA A 16 -1.35 -8.12 2.42
N LEU A 17 -2.23 -8.81 1.70
CA LEU A 17 -1.83 -9.80 0.68
C LEU A 17 -1.06 -9.16 -0.47
N THR A 18 -1.50 -7.98 -0.92
CA THR A 18 -0.84 -7.23 -2.00
C THR A 18 0.56 -6.77 -1.58
N VAL A 19 0.70 -6.25 -0.35
CA VAL A 19 1.98 -5.85 0.24
C VAL A 19 2.92 -7.05 0.34
N GLU A 20 2.44 -8.16 0.86
CA GLU A 20 3.23 -9.40 0.96
C GLU A 20 3.73 -9.86 -0.42
N PHE A 21 2.85 -9.89 -1.42
CA PHE A 21 3.22 -10.29 -2.77
C PHE A 21 4.23 -9.32 -3.40
N HIS A 22 4.03 -8.02 -3.22
CA HIS A 22 4.96 -7.00 -3.67
C HIS A 22 6.34 -7.16 -3.04
N CYS A 23 6.44 -7.34 -1.72
CA CYS A 23 7.72 -7.51 -1.04
C CYS A 23 8.49 -8.73 -1.59
N ARG A 24 7.79 -9.83 -1.86
CA ARG A 24 8.38 -11.02 -2.50
C ARG A 24 8.88 -10.73 -3.91
N LEU A 25 8.08 -10.04 -4.72
CA LEU A 25 8.48 -9.66 -6.08
C LEU A 25 9.67 -8.71 -6.07
N GLN A 26 9.66 -7.68 -5.20
CA GLN A 26 10.75 -6.73 -5.07
C GLN A 26 12.04 -7.42 -4.65
N THR A 27 11.98 -8.33 -3.66
CA THR A 27 13.16 -9.10 -3.23
C THR A 27 13.78 -9.90 -4.38
N ARG A 28 12.97 -10.52 -5.23
CA ARG A 28 13.45 -11.23 -6.43
C ARG A 28 13.96 -10.29 -7.51
N HIS A 29 13.41 -9.08 -7.58
CA HIS A 29 13.73 -8.11 -8.61
C HIS A 29 15.03 -7.37 -8.32
N ILE A 30 15.28 -6.96 -7.08
CA ILE A 30 16.53 -6.32 -6.65
C ILE A 30 17.75 -7.25 -6.74
N ALA A 31 17.54 -8.56 -6.78
CA ALA A 31 18.60 -9.53 -7.04
C ALA A 31 19.10 -9.51 -8.51
N LYS A 32 18.37 -8.85 -9.43
CA LYS A 32 18.75 -8.75 -10.84
C LYS A 32 19.65 -7.54 -11.07
N GLN A 33 20.45 -7.57 -12.13
CA GLN A 33 21.27 -6.42 -12.52
C GLN A 33 20.40 -5.19 -12.81
N ARG A 34 20.86 -4.01 -12.37
CA ARG A 34 20.23 -2.72 -12.67
C ARG A 34 20.40 -2.40 -14.16
N THR A 35 19.32 -2.57 -14.92
CA THR A 35 19.18 -2.11 -16.30
C THR A 35 18.02 -1.13 -16.39
N VAL A 36 17.95 -0.31 -17.44
CA VAL A 36 16.82 0.62 -17.67
C VAL A 36 15.48 -0.12 -17.63
N SER A 37 15.40 -1.28 -18.30
CA SER A 37 14.19 -2.12 -18.31
C SER A 37 13.81 -2.60 -16.91
N ASN A 38 14.77 -3.07 -16.12
CA ASN A 38 14.50 -3.52 -14.76
C ASN A 38 14.11 -2.35 -13.84
N LEU A 39 14.70 -1.18 -14.02
CA LEU A 39 14.33 0.02 -13.26
C LEU A 39 12.87 0.42 -13.53
N ILE A 40 12.44 0.40 -14.80
CA ILE A 40 11.03 0.66 -15.16
C ILE A 40 10.11 -0.37 -14.48
N LYS A 41 10.44 -1.67 -14.57
CA LYS A 41 9.65 -2.74 -13.92
C LYS A 41 9.53 -2.52 -12.41
N HIS A 42 10.60 -2.10 -11.74
CA HIS A 42 10.59 -1.81 -10.30
C HIS A 42 9.57 -0.73 -9.94
N TYR A 43 9.48 0.35 -10.72
CA TYR A 43 8.48 1.39 -10.49
C TYR A 43 7.06 0.93 -10.84
N LEU A 44 6.90 0.13 -11.91
CA LEU A 44 5.60 -0.44 -12.26
C LEU A 44 5.05 -1.38 -11.17
N LEU A 45 5.92 -2.05 -10.41
CA LEU A 45 5.50 -2.87 -9.26
C LEU A 45 4.84 -2.06 -8.13
N MET A 46 4.96 -0.72 -8.12
CA MET A 46 4.27 0.15 -7.16
C MET A 46 2.84 0.51 -7.59
N LEU A 47 2.50 0.36 -8.88
CA LEU A 47 1.19 0.77 -9.41
C LEU A 47 0.00 0.08 -8.72
N PRO A 48 0.04 -1.23 -8.40
CA PRO A 48 -1.09 -1.89 -7.73
C PRO A 48 -1.49 -1.20 -6.42
N PHE A 49 -0.55 -0.63 -5.67
CA PHE A 49 -0.85 0.08 -4.44
C PHE A 49 -1.48 1.44 -4.66
N ILE A 50 -0.96 2.20 -5.63
CA ILE A 50 -1.51 3.51 -5.97
C ILE A 50 -2.96 3.33 -6.44
N LEU A 51 -3.19 2.40 -7.35
CA LEU A 51 -4.52 2.10 -7.87
C LEU A 51 -5.45 1.55 -6.78
N GLY A 52 -4.94 0.64 -5.93
CA GLY A 52 -5.69 0.10 -4.80
C GLY A 52 -6.11 1.16 -3.79
N MET A 53 -5.21 2.09 -3.44
CA MET A 53 -5.50 3.19 -2.53
C MET A 53 -6.52 4.16 -3.13
N LEU A 54 -6.36 4.55 -4.40
CA LEU A 54 -7.33 5.43 -5.08
C LEU A 54 -8.71 4.79 -5.16
N LEU A 55 -8.78 3.50 -5.46
CA LEU A 55 -10.04 2.76 -5.50
C LEU A 55 -10.68 2.69 -4.10
N PHE A 56 -9.90 2.37 -3.06
CA PHE A 56 -10.37 2.30 -1.68
C PHE A 56 -10.94 3.65 -1.22
N LEU A 57 -10.20 4.73 -1.44
CA LEU A 57 -10.64 6.09 -1.10
C LEU A 57 -11.93 6.47 -1.82
N SER A 58 -12.01 6.21 -3.13
CA SER A 58 -13.21 6.50 -3.93
C SER A 58 -14.45 5.77 -3.38
N VAL A 59 -14.32 4.48 -3.07
CA VAL A 59 -15.43 3.67 -2.52
C VAL A 59 -15.83 4.15 -1.13
N ILE A 60 -14.86 4.34 -0.23
CA ILE A 60 -15.13 4.73 1.16
C ILE A 60 -15.71 6.13 1.24
N GLN A 61 -15.17 7.09 0.49
CA GLN A 61 -15.67 8.46 0.51
C GLN A 61 -17.11 8.54 0.01
N THR A 62 -17.45 7.81 -1.05
CA THR A 62 -18.84 7.69 -1.53
C THR A 62 -19.77 7.16 -0.42
N LYS A 63 -19.33 6.13 0.33
CA LYS A 63 -20.10 5.53 1.42
C LYS A 63 -20.20 6.44 2.65
N ILE A 64 -19.18 7.22 2.98
CA ILE A 64 -19.22 8.16 4.10
C ILE A 64 -20.15 9.34 3.79
N ASN A 65 -20.11 9.88 2.57
CA ASN A 65 -20.98 10.98 2.16
C ASN A 65 -22.48 10.64 2.30
N GLN A 66 -22.82 9.36 2.15
CA GLN A 66 -24.19 8.86 2.32
C GLN A 66 -24.64 8.81 3.79
N LEU A 67 -23.75 8.98 4.77
CA LEU A 67 -24.10 8.95 6.20
C LEU A 67 -24.71 10.26 6.71
N GLY A 68 -24.58 11.38 5.96
CA GLY A 68 -25.09 12.69 6.38
C GLY A 68 -24.47 13.24 7.67
N ILE A 69 -23.23 12.83 7.99
CA ILE A 69 -22.49 13.33 9.16
C ILE A 69 -21.81 14.67 8.87
N SER A 70 -21.36 15.37 9.91
CA SER A 70 -20.59 16.61 9.73
C SER A 70 -19.24 16.36 9.04
N SER A 71 -18.76 17.34 8.29
CA SER A 71 -17.50 17.28 7.54
C SER A 71 -16.29 16.93 8.41
N ILE A 72 -16.26 17.41 9.67
CA ILE A 72 -15.20 17.08 10.63
C ILE A 72 -15.23 15.59 10.98
N LYS A 73 -16.42 15.02 11.23
CA LYS A 73 -16.57 13.59 11.55
C LYS A 73 -16.23 12.71 10.36
N GLU A 74 -16.62 13.13 9.16
CA GLU A 74 -16.24 12.47 7.91
C GLU A 74 -14.72 12.43 7.75
N SER A 75 -14.05 13.56 7.92
CA SER A 75 -12.59 13.65 7.78
C SER A 75 -11.86 12.77 8.79
N LEU A 76 -12.32 12.75 10.05
CA LEU A 76 -11.77 11.89 11.10
C LEU A 76 -11.99 10.40 10.79
N LEU A 77 -13.18 10.04 10.31
CA LEU A 77 -13.49 8.65 9.92
C LEU A 77 -12.62 8.21 8.74
N LEU A 78 -12.50 9.06 7.71
CA LEU A 78 -11.65 8.78 6.54
C LEU A 78 -10.19 8.58 6.94
N LEU A 79 -9.66 9.47 7.80
CA LEU A 79 -8.29 9.34 8.31
C LEU A 79 -8.07 8.02 9.04
N GLY A 80 -8.99 7.64 9.95
CA GLY A 80 -8.91 6.37 10.67
C GLY A 80 -8.92 5.16 9.73
N LEU A 81 -9.77 5.18 8.70
CA LEU A 81 -9.86 4.11 7.70
C LEU A 81 -8.60 4.02 6.81
N VAL A 82 -8.01 5.17 6.45
CA VAL A 82 -6.74 5.22 5.72
C VAL A 82 -5.59 4.66 6.56
N VAL A 83 -5.51 5.03 7.85
CA VAL A 83 -4.49 4.48 8.77
C VAL A 83 -4.65 2.97 8.89
N LEU A 84 -5.87 2.48 9.05
CA LEU A 84 -6.17 1.05 9.11
C LEU A 84 -5.71 0.35 7.82
N PHE A 85 -6.06 0.90 6.66
CA PHE A 85 -5.66 0.36 5.36
C PHE A 85 -4.13 0.33 5.17
N LEU A 86 -3.41 1.34 5.65
CA LEU A 86 -1.95 1.43 5.54
C LEU A 86 -1.20 0.60 6.58
N SER A 87 -1.82 0.21 7.69
CA SER A 87 -1.16 -0.53 8.78
C SER A 87 -0.42 -1.81 8.34
N PRO A 88 -0.88 -2.62 7.36
CA PRO A 88 -0.14 -3.79 6.90
C PRO A 88 1.19 -3.44 6.23
N PHE A 89 1.33 -2.27 5.61
CA PHE A 89 2.59 -1.83 5.02
C PHE A 89 3.67 -1.72 6.06
N ILE A 90 3.37 -1.03 7.16
CA ILE A 90 4.31 -0.82 8.27
C ILE A 90 4.74 -2.18 8.83
N TYR A 91 3.77 -3.04 9.17
CA TYR A 91 4.09 -4.34 9.75
C TYR A 91 4.89 -5.24 8.80
N ILE A 92 4.44 -5.41 7.55
CA ILE A 92 5.07 -6.36 6.62
C ILE A 92 6.44 -5.86 6.18
N MET A 93 6.57 -4.59 5.82
CA MET A 93 7.83 -4.06 5.31
C MET A 93 8.90 -3.94 6.40
N ASP A 94 8.53 -3.46 7.59
CA ASP A 94 9.53 -3.22 8.64
C ASP A 94 9.87 -4.48 9.43
N TRP A 95 8.87 -5.30 9.78
CA TRP A 95 9.08 -6.47 10.62
C TRP A 95 9.43 -7.73 9.83
N ARG A 96 8.68 -8.04 8.76
CA ARG A 96 8.85 -9.29 8.01
C ARG A 96 9.95 -9.23 6.95
N TYR A 97 10.14 -8.08 6.32
CA TYR A 97 11.16 -7.87 5.29
C TYR A 97 12.16 -6.77 5.71
N PRO A 98 12.87 -6.94 6.85
CA PRO A 98 13.69 -5.88 7.42
C PRO A 98 14.76 -5.39 6.45
N GLY A 99 14.87 -4.06 6.32
CA GLY A 99 15.85 -3.41 5.46
C GLY A 99 15.54 -3.49 3.95
N LEU A 100 14.39 -4.06 3.54
CA LEU A 100 14.01 -4.14 2.13
C LEU A 100 13.94 -2.75 1.46
N VAL A 101 13.45 -1.74 2.19
CA VAL A 101 13.38 -0.35 1.69
C VAL A 101 14.77 0.17 1.33
N SER A 102 15.73 -0.01 2.23
CA SER A 102 17.12 0.42 2.02
C SER A 102 17.77 -0.34 0.86
N LYS A 103 17.59 -1.66 0.79
CA LYS A 103 18.10 -2.48 -0.33
C LYS A 103 17.49 -2.05 -1.68
N MET A 104 16.19 -1.78 -1.72
CA MET A 104 15.51 -1.25 -2.91
C MET A 104 16.10 0.10 -3.31
N GLU A 105 16.35 0.98 -2.35
CA GLU A 105 16.93 2.29 -2.60
C GLU A 105 18.37 2.21 -3.14
N ASN A 106 19.22 1.40 -2.52
CA ASN A 106 20.62 1.20 -2.95
C ASN A 106 20.68 0.60 -4.35
N TRP A 107 19.90 -0.47 -4.59
CA TRP A 107 19.76 -1.09 -5.91
C TRP A 107 19.28 -0.08 -6.98
N ARG A 108 18.27 0.74 -6.66
CA ARG A 108 17.73 1.77 -7.56
C ARG A 108 18.78 2.81 -7.93
N LYS A 109 19.56 3.27 -6.94
CA LYS A 109 20.65 4.24 -7.12
C LYS A 109 21.89 3.63 -7.79
N GLY A 110 21.99 2.29 -7.83
CA GLY A 110 23.18 1.60 -8.32
C GLY A 110 24.36 1.71 -7.36
N VAL A 111 24.07 1.92 -6.07
CA VAL A 111 25.07 1.91 -5.00
C VAL A 111 25.16 0.45 -4.52
N SER A 112 26.36 -0.11 -4.52
CA SER A 112 26.62 -1.41 -3.91
C SER A 112 26.43 -1.29 -2.39
N ASP A 113 25.71 -2.24 -1.80
CA ASP A 113 25.68 -2.43 -0.34
C ASP A 113 27.10 -2.64 0.22
#